data_AF-A0A1G0XLK6-F1
#
_entry.id   AF-A0A1G0XLK6-F1
#
_cell.length_a   1.000
_cell.length_b   1.000
_cell.length_c   1.000
_cell.angle_alpha   90.00
_cell.angle_beta   90.00
_cell.angle_gamma   90.00
#
_symmetry.space_group_name_H-M   'P 1'
#
loop_
_entity.id
_entity.type
_entity.pdbx_description
1 polymer ?
#
loop_
_entity_poly.entity_id
_entity_poly.type
_entity_poly.pdbx_seq_one_letter_code
_entity_poly.pdbx_strand_id
1 'polypeptide(L)' 'MTNNLSRRIFEHKQGLVNGFTKKYNVNRLVYYEVHPDSESAVKREKQLKNWHRQWKINLIESVNKD' A
#
# COMPACT_ATOMS: atom_id res chain seq x y z
N MET A 1 -1.19 -7.57 2.00
CA MET A 1 -1.61 -7.06 3.32
C MET A 1 -0.42 -7.02 4.27
N THR A 2 -0.45 -6.24 5.35
CA THR A 2 0.54 -6.31 6.44
C THR A 2 -0.16 -6.18 7.78
N ASN A 3 0.31 -6.94 8.77
CA ASN A 3 -0.16 -6.84 10.16
C ASN A 3 0.68 -5.83 10.97
N ASN A 4 1.79 -5.34 10.39
CA ASN A 4 2.64 -4.33 11.03
C ASN A 4 3.08 -3.31 9.97
N LEU A 5 2.42 -2.15 9.97
CA LEU A 5 2.66 -1.09 9.00
C LEU A 5 4.02 -0.42 9.24
N SER A 6 4.37 -0.11 10.49
CA SER A 6 5.61 0.57 10.86
C SER A 6 6.85 -0.20 10.41
N ARG A 7 6.88 -1.52 10.68
CA ARG A 7 7.98 -2.40 10.23
C ARG A 7 8.12 -2.40 8.71
N ARG A 8 7.00 -2.47 7.99
CA ARG A 8 6.99 -2.50 6.51
C ARG A 8 7.52 -1.20 5.90
N ILE A 9 7.13 -0.05 6.47
CA ILE A 9 7.64 1.26 6.04
C ILE A 9 9.16 1.33 6.27
N PHE A 10 9.63 0.88 7.43
CA PHE A 10 11.06 0.85 7.73
C PHE A 10 11.84 -0.02 6.74
N GLU A 11 11.39 -1.25 6.49
CA GLU A 11 12.00 -2.18 5.53
C GLU A 11 12.09 -1.58 4.12
N HIS A 12 11.05 -0.87 3.67
CA HIS A 12 11.03 -0.20 2.38
C HIS A 12 11.99 0.99 2.33
N LYS A 13 12.00 1.85 3.36
CA LYS A 13 12.89 3.01 3.43
C LYS A 13 14.37 2.62 3.46
N GLN A 14 14.68 1.51 4.13
CA GLN A 14 16.04 1.00 4.27
C GLN A 14 16.42 0.00 3.15
N GLY A 15 15.51 -0.34 2.23
CA GLY A 15 15.77 -1.27 1.14
C GLY A 15 16.16 -2.69 1.61
N LEU A 16 15.67 -3.12 2.77
CA LEU A 16 16.06 -4.38 3.42
C LEU A 16 15.51 -5.61 2.70
N VAL A 17 14.36 -5.48 2.04
CA VAL A 17 13.72 -6.57 1.32
C VAL A 17 14.03 -6.43 -0.17
N ASN A 18 14.67 -7.46 -0.74
CA ASN A 18 14.92 -7.52 -2.18
C ASN A 18 13.60 -7.70 -2.94
N GLY A 19 13.43 -6.98 -4.06
CA GLY A 19 12.23 -7.05 -4.88
C GLY A 19 11.88 -5.73 -5.57
N PHE A 20 10.61 -5.61 -5.99
CA PHE A 20 10.10 -4.45 -6.72
C PHE A 20 10.35 -3.13 -5.98
N THR A 21 10.08 -3.09 -4.68
CA THR A 21 10.16 -1.87 -3.87
C THR A 21 11.58 -1.35 -3.77
N LYS A 22 12.57 -2.25 -3.61
CA LYS A 22 14.00 -1.90 -3.66
C LYS A 22 14.45 -1.50 -5.05
N LYS A 23 14.06 -2.25 -6.09
CA LYS A 23 14.45 -1.98 -7.49
C LYS A 23 14.01 -0.60 -7.98
N TYR A 24 12.81 -0.17 -7.59
CA TYR A 24 12.21 1.09 -8.03
C TYR A 24 12.18 2.17 -6.94
N ASN A 25 12.92 1.98 -5.84
CA ASN A 25 12.99 2.91 -4.70
C ASN A 25 11.61 3.36 -4.16
N VAL A 26 10.65 2.42 -4.08
CA VAL A 26 9.28 2.68 -3.61
C VAL A 26 9.24 2.70 -2.09
N ASN A 27 9.50 3.88 -1.52
CA ASN A 27 9.69 4.08 -0.07
C ASN A 27 8.67 5.04 0.60
N ARG A 28 7.83 5.71 -0.19
CA ARG A 28 6.78 6.62 0.31
C ARG A 28 5.44 5.90 0.43
N LEU A 29 4.89 5.88 1.65
CA LEU A 29 3.53 5.45 1.88
C LEU A 29 2.58 6.64 1.66
N VAL A 30 1.65 6.51 0.71
CA VAL A 30 0.66 7.55 0.39
C VAL A 30 -0.76 7.16 0.76
N TYR A 31 -1.02 5.88 1.02
CA TYR A 31 -2.36 5.38 1.30
C TYR A 31 -2.32 4.05 2.05
N TYR A 32 -3.20 3.90 3.04
CA TYR A 32 -3.44 2.64 3.75
C TYR A 32 -4.91 2.58 4.21
N GLU A 33 -5.45 1.38 4.33
CA GLU A 33 -6.77 1.10 4.90
C GLU A 33 -6.60 0.12 6.07
N VAL A 34 -7.37 0.32 7.14
CA VAL A 34 -7.49 -0.63 8.25
C VAL A 34 -8.80 -1.37 8.10
N HIS A 35 -8.75 -2.70 8.20
CA HIS A 35 -9.92 -3.55 8.11
C HIS A 35 -10.05 -4.40 9.39
N PRO A 36 -11.28 -4.74 9.79
CA PRO A 36 -11.53 -5.44 11.05
C PRO A 36 -11.07 -6.91 11.02
N ASP A 37 -11.01 -7.51 9.83
CA ASP A 37 -10.67 -8.92 9.65
C ASP A 37 -9.78 -9.14 8.42
N SER A 38 -9.13 -10.30 8.38
CA SER A 38 -8.19 -10.64 7.30
C SER A 38 -8.90 -10.90 5.97
N GLU A 39 -10.13 -11.39 5.97
CA GLU A 39 -10.87 -11.69 4.75
C GLU A 39 -11.27 -10.42 4.01
N SER A 40 -11.80 -9.42 4.71
CA SER A 40 -12.15 -8.11 4.15
C SER A 40 -10.91 -7.40 3.61
N ALA A 41 -9.79 -7.47 4.34
CA ALA A 41 -8.52 -6.93 3.88
C ALA A 41 -8.00 -7.63 2.60
N VAL A 42 -8.13 -8.97 2.48
CA VAL A 42 -7.70 -9.70 1.27
C VAL A 42 -8.58 -9.33 0.09
N LYS A 43 -9.90 -9.28 0.28
CA LYS A 43 -10.85 -8.89 -0.76
C LYS A 43 -10.53 -7.50 -1.28
N ARG A 44 -10.29 -6.54 -0.38
CA ARG A 44 -9.92 -5.17 -0.73
C ARG A 44 -8.58 -5.09 -1.45
N GLU A 45 -7.56 -5.80 -0.99
CA GLU A 45 -6.26 -5.85 -1.67
C GLU A 45 -6.39 -6.38 -3.11
N LYS A 46 -7.14 -7.47 -3.31
CA LYS A 46 -7.39 -8.04 -4.65
C LYS A 46 -8.14 -7.05 -5.54
N GLN A 47 -9.16 -6.39 -5.01
CA GLN A 47 -9.92 -5.37 -5.73
C GLN A 47 -8.99 -4.23 -6.20
N LEU A 48 -8.18 -3.67 -5.29
CA LEU A 48 -7.23 -2.59 -5.60
C LEU A 48 -6.14 -3.03 -6.59
N LYS A 49 -5.70 -4.29 -6.57
CA LYS A 49 -4.73 -4.80 -7.56
C LYS A 49 -5.30 -4.79 -8.97
N ASN A 50 -6.57 -5.15 -9.12
CA ASN A 50 -7.27 -5.23 -10.41
C ASN A 50 -7.79 -3.87 -10.92
N TRP A 51 -7.74 -2.81 -10.12
CA TRP A 51 -8.19 -1.48 -10.54
C TRP A 51 -7.30 -0.83 -11.60
N HIS A 52 -7.93 -0.04 -12.46
CA HIS A 52 -7.23 0.91 -13.32
C HIS A 52 -6.44 1.92 -12.47
N ARG A 53 -5.30 2.37 -13.01
CA ARG A 53 -4.41 3.30 -12.32
C ARG A 53 -5.13 4.57 -11.86
N GLN A 54 -6.00 5.14 -12.69
CA GLN A 54 -6.72 6.37 -12.38
C GLN A 54 -7.61 6.24 -11.15
N TRP A 55 -8.28 5.10 -10.97
CA TRP A 55 -9.15 4.89 -9.82
C TRP A 55 -8.36 4.83 -8.50
N LYS A 56 -7.15 4.27 -8.55
CA LYS A 56 -6.25 4.28 -7.39
C LYS A 56 -5.81 5.71 -7.07
N ILE A 57 -5.53 6.54 -8.07
CA ILE A 57 -5.15 7.95 -7.88
C ILE A 57 -6.29 8.73 -7.25
N ASN A 58 -7.50 8.64 -7.82
CA ASN A 58 -8.67 9.34 -7.28
C ASN A 58 -8.96 8.94 -5.81
N LEU A 59 -8.73 7.67 -5.46
CA LEU A 59 -8.86 7.19 -4.08
C LEU A 59 -7.80 7.80 -3.15
N ILE A 60 -6.56 7.93 -3.61
CA ILE A 60 -5.47 8.53 -2.82
C ILE A 60 -5.74 10.03 -2.61
N GLU A 61 -6.16 10.73 -3.65
CA GLU A 61 -6.47 12.18 -3.63
C GLU A 61 -7.71 12.51 -2.80
N SER A 62 -8.68 11.59 -2.68
CA SER A 62 -9.88 11.84 -1.87
C SER A 62 -9.59 11.92 -0.38
N VAL A 63 -8.54 11.20 0.09
CA VAL A 63 -8.14 11.18 1.51
C VAL A 63 -6.92 12.05 1.81
N ASN A 64 -6.04 12.26 0.83
CA ASN A 64 -4.90 13.19 0.94
C ASN A 64 -5.18 14.39 0.04
N LYS A 65 -5.94 15.34 0.56
CA LYS A 65 -6.09 16.65 -0.09
C LYS A 65 -4.87 17.49 0.31
N ASP A 66 -4.11 17.92 -0.68
CA ASP A 66 -3.07 18.95 -0.49
C ASP A 66 -3.71 20.31 -0.17
#